data_AF-X1EBL0-F1
#
_entry.id   AF-X1EBL0-F1
#
_cell.length_a   1.000
_cell.length_b   1.000
_cell.length_c   1.000
_cell.angle_alpha   90.00
_cell.angle_beta   90.00
_cell.angle_gamma   90.00
#
_symmetry.space_group_name_H-M   'P 1'
#
loop_
_entity.id
_entity.type
_entity.pdbx_description
1 polymer ?
#
loop_
_entity_poly.entity_id
_entity_poly.type
_entity_poly.pdbx_seq_one_letter_code
_entity_poly.pdbx_strand_id
1 'polypeptide(L)'
;ISKINRHNDYLELINNKGKSYSTKLLVLATGSRGFELQRSLGFGVPDSYTGVYLHLFGEEDKINENLDVNYTFLINPKISRKGPFFFNKGVERVSAGYLGEKGQSKEEIISKLERILKNYKPIQPIVNGLSYNLSNVVVGEISKHPIKKFSSDRVLVLGEAAGIVTSFFYEGLLPGVACADIASNTVKPLFEKGSSFSGAELLKYDQEVKRVLFTYFK
;
A
#
# COMPACT_ATOMS: atom_id res chain seq x y z
N ILE A 1 -3.86 -17.26 -4.07
CA ILE A 1 -5.16 -17.87 -4.43
C ILE A 1 -5.11 -18.07 -5.93
N SER A 2 -5.27 -19.30 -6.40
CA SER A 2 -5.18 -19.64 -7.82
C SER A 2 -6.55 -19.66 -8.48
N LYS A 3 -7.63 -19.93 -7.72
CA LYS A 3 -9.00 -19.97 -8.22
C LYS A 3 -10.00 -19.57 -7.15
N ILE A 4 -11.08 -18.92 -7.56
CA ILE A 4 -12.26 -18.65 -6.72
C ILE A 4 -13.50 -19.18 -7.45
N ASN A 5 -14.23 -20.10 -6.83
CA ASN A 5 -15.53 -20.56 -7.33
C ASN A 5 -16.65 -19.87 -6.55
N ARG A 6 -17.68 -19.42 -7.25
CA ARG A 6 -18.85 -18.76 -6.67
C ARG A 6 -19.98 -19.77 -6.57
N HIS A 7 -20.46 -20.02 -5.37
CA HIS A 7 -21.67 -20.82 -5.10
C HIS A 7 -22.81 -19.89 -4.66
N ASN A 8 -24.04 -20.43 -4.59
CA ASN A 8 -25.22 -19.63 -4.23
C ASN A 8 -25.09 -19.03 -2.81
N ASP A 9 -24.50 -19.78 -1.88
CA ASP A 9 -24.46 -19.49 -0.45
C ASP A 9 -23.05 -19.19 0.11
N TYR A 10 -21.97 -19.48 -0.64
CA TYR A 10 -20.58 -19.22 -0.24
C TYR A 10 -19.62 -19.01 -1.43
N LEU A 11 -18.38 -18.62 -1.11
CA LEU A 11 -17.23 -18.59 -2.01
C LEU A 11 -16.26 -19.70 -1.63
N GLU A 12 -15.77 -20.44 -2.63
CA GLU A 12 -14.69 -21.40 -2.46
C GLU A 12 -13.38 -20.80 -2.98
N LEU A 13 -12.34 -20.79 -2.14
CA LEU A 13 -11.01 -20.30 -2.48
C LEU A 13 -10.02 -21.45 -2.55
N ILE A 14 -9.38 -21.62 -3.70
CA ILE A 14 -8.33 -22.62 -3.90
C ILE A 14 -6.98 -21.92 -3.87
N ASN A 15 -6.09 -22.35 -2.99
CA ASN A 15 -4.73 -21.81 -2.91
C ASN A 15 -3.80 -22.49 -3.94
N ASN A 16 -2.57 -21.97 -4.07
CA ASN A 16 -1.61 -22.45 -5.05
C ASN A 16 -1.12 -23.90 -4.77
N LYS A 17 -1.46 -24.47 -3.61
CA LYS A 17 -1.19 -25.87 -3.23
C LYS A 17 -2.41 -26.78 -3.45
N GLY A 18 -3.48 -26.28 -4.07
CA GLY A 18 -4.72 -27.03 -4.29
C GLY A 18 -5.62 -27.17 -3.06
N LYS A 19 -5.30 -26.52 -1.93
CA LYS A 19 -6.18 -26.57 -0.74
C LYS A 19 -7.38 -25.64 -0.93
N SER A 20 -8.56 -26.15 -0.59
CA SER A 20 -9.83 -25.42 -0.66
C SER A 20 -10.23 -24.84 0.70
N TYR A 21 -10.80 -23.64 0.68
CA TYR A 21 -11.34 -22.93 1.84
C TYR A 21 -12.69 -22.30 1.47
N SER A 22 -13.71 -22.44 2.31
CA SER A 22 -15.03 -21.84 2.07
C SER A 22 -15.27 -20.64 2.99
N THR A 23 -15.87 -19.58 2.44
CA THR A 23 -16.28 -18.39 3.21
C THR A 23 -17.57 -17.79 2.69
N LYS A 24 -18.34 -17.10 3.53
CA LYS A 24 -19.51 -16.32 3.10
C LYS A 24 -19.14 -14.96 2.51
N LEU A 25 -18.00 -14.40 2.94
CA LEU A 25 -17.50 -13.08 2.57
C LEU A 25 -15.98 -13.14 2.41
N LEU A 26 -15.46 -12.58 1.31
CA LEU A 26 -14.04 -12.39 1.06
C LEU A 26 -13.67 -10.92 1.20
N VAL A 27 -12.58 -10.63 1.91
CA VAL A 27 -12.06 -9.27 2.08
C VAL A 27 -10.67 -9.20 1.44
N LEU A 28 -10.51 -8.35 0.42
CA LEU A 28 -9.24 -8.08 -0.25
C LEU A 28 -8.54 -6.91 0.46
N ALA A 29 -7.58 -7.24 1.31
CA ALA A 29 -6.68 -6.30 1.98
C ALA A 29 -5.22 -6.57 1.57
N THR A 30 -5.00 -6.81 0.28
CA THR A 30 -3.74 -7.37 -0.25
C THR A 30 -2.68 -6.33 -0.62
N GLY A 31 -3.03 -5.04 -0.56
CA GLY A 31 -2.27 -3.97 -1.20
C GLY A 31 -2.05 -4.22 -2.69
N SER A 32 -1.04 -3.57 -3.27
CA SER A 32 -0.70 -3.70 -4.70
C SER A 32 -0.34 -5.12 -5.14
N ARG A 33 0.13 -5.97 -4.21
CA ARG A 33 0.53 -7.36 -4.50
C ARG A 33 -0.62 -8.28 -4.88
N GLY A 34 -1.88 -7.90 -4.63
CA GLY A 34 -3.05 -8.73 -4.95
C GLY A 34 -3.84 -8.30 -6.18
N PHE A 35 -3.31 -7.38 -6.99
CA PHE A 35 -4.03 -6.79 -8.13
C PHE A 35 -4.50 -7.81 -9.17
N GLU A 36 -3.75 -8.88 -9.42
CA GLU A 36 -4.18 -9.95 -10.33
C GLU A 36 -5.44 -10.65 -9.82
N LEU A 37 -5.46 -11.01 -8.53
CA LEU A 37 -6.62 -11.62 -7.87
C LEU A 37 -7.82 -10.67 -7.85
N GLN A 38 -7.58 -9.39 -7.59
CA GLN A 38 -8.62 -8.37 -7.58
C GLN A 38 -9.27 -8.21 -8.97
N ARG A 39 -8.47 -8.20 -10.04
CA ARG A 39 -8.96 -8.17 -11.43
C ARG A 39 -9.79 -9.39 -11.78
N SER A 40 -9.34 -10.60 -11.38
CA SER A 40 -10.09 -11.83 -11.67
C SER A 40 -11.46 -11.88 -10.98
N LEU A 41 -11.66 -11.08 -9.92
CA LEU A 41 -12.93 -10.91 -9.24
C LEU A 41 -13.83 -9.81 -9.85
N GLY A 42 -13.40 -9.15 -10.92
CA GLY A 42 -14.17 -8.12 -11.63
C GLY A 42 -14.02 -6.71 -11.06
N PHE A 43 -13.07 -6.49 -10.13
CA PHE A 43 -12.76 -5.16 -9.63
C PHE A 43 -11.72 -4.47 -10.53
N GLY A 44 -11.83 -3.14 -10.61
CA GLY A 44 -10.70 -2.33 -11.11
C GLY A 44 -9.51 -2.44 -10.15
N VAL A 45 -8.33 -2.04 -10.61
CA VAL A 45 -7.17 -1.82 -9.74
C VAL A 45 -6.80 -0.34 -9.77
N PRO A 46 -6.27 0.20 -8.66
CA PRO A 46 -5.66 1.53 -8.63
C PRO A 46 -4.60 1.65 -9.73
N ASP A 47 -4.41 2.85 -10.26
CA ASP A 47 -3.15 3.13 -10.94
C ASP A 47 -2.02 3.21 -9.90
N SER A 48 -0.76 3.24 -10.34
CA SER A 48 0.38 3.17 -9.43
C SER A 48 1.53 4.10 -9.83
N TYR A 49 2.44 4.30 -8.88
CA TYR A 49 3.82 4.71 -9.14
C TYR A 49 4.76 3.55 -8.84
N THR A 50 5.93 3.55 -9.47
CA THR A 50 7.04 2.70 -9.04
C THR A 50 7.72 3.37 -7.85
N GLY A 51 7.67 2.76 -6.67
CA GLY A 51 8.44 3.17 -5.50
C GLY A 51 9.75 2.41 -5.39
N VAL A 52 10.78 3.05 -4.86
CA VAL A 52 12.02 2.39 -4.44
C VAL A 52 12.36 2.81 -3.02
N TYR A 53 12.81 1.86 -2.19
CA TYR A 53 13.43 2.17 -0.91
C TYR A 53 14.44 1.12 -0.49
N LEU A 54 15.29 1.48 0.47
CA LEU A 54 16.22 0.58 1.14
C LEU A 54 16.38 0.99 2.60
N HIS A 55 16.97 0.10 3.39
CA HIS A 55 17.37 0.41 4.76
C HIS A 55 18.86 0.71 4.82
N LEU A 56 19.18 1.84 5.45
CA LEU A 56 20.49 2.26 5.91
C LEU A 56 20.61 1.79 7.37
N PHE A 57 21.71 1.15 7.75
CA PHE A 57 21.92 0.58 9.08
C PHE A 57 23.08 1.24 9.82
N GLY A 58 22.95 1.39 11.12
CA GLY A 58 23.98 1.92 12.02
C GLY A 58 23.54 1.81 13.48
N GLU A 59 24.48 2.10 14.39
CA GLU A 59 24.18 2.16 15.82
C GLU A 59 23.15 3.24 16.14
N GLU A 60 22.35 3.04 17.19
CA GLU A 60 21.27 3.97 17.54
C GLU A 60 21.77 5.38 17.81
N ASP A 61 22.89 5.53 18.51
CA ASP A 61 23.50 6.84 18.78
C ASP A 61 23.89 7.57 17.50
N LYS A 62 24.46 6.85 16.53
CA LYS A 62 24.81 7.41 15.23
C LYS A 62 23.57 7.83 14.44
N ILE A 63 22.50 7.05 14.49
CA ILE A 63 21.23 7.39 13.85
C ILE A 63 20.56 8.58 14.52
N ASN A 64 20.62 8.67 15.84
CA ASN A 64 20.09 9.80 16.61
C ASN A 64 20.88 11.09 16.36
N GLU A 65 22.21 10.99 16.18
CA GLU A 65 23.07 12.11 15.77
C GLU A 65 22.73 12.59 14.35
N ASN A 66 22.55 11.64 13.42
CA ASN A 66 22.27 11.94 12.01
C ASN A 66 20.84 12.45 11.76
N LEU A 67 19.88 12.03 12.58
CA LEU A 67 18.46 12.30 12.41
C LEU A 67 17.73 12.39 13.76
N ASP A 68 17.47 13.62 14.18
CA ASP A 68 16.79 13.96 15.44
C ASP A 68 15.27 13.74 15.38
N VAL A 69 14.69 13.69 14.18
CA VAL A 69 13.26 13.44 13.93
C VAL A 69 12.97 12.04 13.41
N ASN A 70 11.75 11.55 13.61
CA ASN A 70 11.36 10.22 13.13
C ASN A 70 11.07 10.17 11.62
N TYR A 71 10.67 11.30 11.05
CA TYR A 71 10.29 11.42 9.64
C TYR A 71 10.91 12.68 9.05
N THR A 72 11.62 12.53 7.94
CA THR A 72 12.14 13.65 7.15
C THR A 72 11.77 13.47 5.69
N PHE A 73 11.33 14.54 5.07
CA PHE A 73 10.93 14.55 3.67
C PHE A 73 11.67 15.65 2.93
N LEU A 74 12.34 15.28 1.86
CA LEU A 74 13.00 16.22 0.97
C LEU A 74 12.22 16.33 -0.34
N ILE A 75 11.68 17.52 -0.60
CA ILE A 75 11.03 17.82 -1.88
C ILE A 75 12.09 18.33 -2.85
N ASN A 76 12.43 17.51 -3.85
CA ASN A 76 13.34 17.91 -4.91
C ASN A 76 12.90 17.31 -6.26
N PRO A 77 12.47 18.14 -7.24
CA PRO A 77 11.97 17.66 -8.52
C PRO A 77 13.05 17.00 -9.40
N LYS A 78 14.34 17.13 -9.05
CA LYS A 78 15.43 16.37 -9.69
C LYS A 78 15.51 14.93 -9.16
N ILE A 79 15.05 14.70 -7.94
CA ILE A 79 14.93 13.36 -7.34
C ILE A 79 13.62 12.70 -7.76
N SER A 80 12.48 13.36 -7.53
CA SER A 80 11.17 12.86 -7.95
C SER A 80 10.23 14.03 -8.19
N ARG A 81 9.47 13.95 -9.29
CA ARG A 81 8.35 14.87 -9.54
C ARG A 81 7.03 14.37 -8.96
N LYS A 82 7.02 13.18 -8.36
CA LYS A 82 5.79 12.46 -7.93
C LYS A 82 5.61 12.43 -6.43
N GLY A 83 6.66 12.69 -5.67
CA GLY A 83 6.62 12.73 -4.21
C GLY A 83 7.98 13.12 -3.62
N PRO A 84 8.08 13.17 -2.28
CA PRO A 84 9.33 13.47 -1.61
C PRO A 84 10.33 12.31 -1.71
N PHE A 85 11.60 12.61 -1.46
CA PHE A 85 12.57 11.63 -0.98
C PHE A 85 12.43 11.55 0.54
N PHE A 86 12.02 10.40 1.06
CA PHE A 86 11.72 10.24 2.47
C PHE A 86 12.87 9.58 3.23
N PHE A 87 12.92 9.85 4.53
CA PHE A 87 13.74 9.17 5.53
C PHE A 87 12.86 8.86 6.74
N ASN A 88 12.68 7.58 7.05
CA ASN A 88 11.91 7.12 8.21
C ASN A 88 12.85 6.40 9.16
N LYS A 89 13.00 6.94 10.36
CA LYS A 89 13.82 6.38 11.44
C LYS A 89 13.15 5.14 12.03
N GLY A 90 13.96 4.13 12.31
CA GLY A 90 13.60 2.96 13.09
C GLY A 90 14.74 2.56 14.01
N VAL A 91 14.53 1.48 14.77
CA VAL A 91 15.57 0.87 15.61
C VAL A 91 16.72 0.41 14.72
N GLU A 92 17.92 0.94 14.96
CA GLU A 92 19.18 0.65 14.24
C GLU A 92 19.12 0.81 12.71
N ARG A 93 18.13 1.54 12.19
CA ARG A 93 18.00 1.78 10.74
C ARG A 93 17.30 3.08 10.37
N VAL A 94 17.57 3.54 9.16
CA VAL A 94 16.82 4.59 8.47
C VAL A 94 16.32 4.03 7.13
N SER A 95 15.01 4.04 6.90
CA SER A 95 14.44 3.71 5.59
C SER A 95 14.48 4.94 4.69
N ALA A 96 15.09 4.83 3.52
CA ALA A 96 15.18 5.93 2.56
C ALA A 96 14.66 5.52 1.19
N GLY A 97 13.87 6.38 0.54
CA GLY A 97 13.23 6.03 -0.73
C GLY A 97 12.50 7.17 -1.42
N TYR A 98 12.17 6.98 -2.69
CA TYR A 98 11.39 7.94 -3.49
C TYR A 98 10.48 7.22 -4.50
N LEU A 99 9.61 8.00 -5.14
CA LEU A 99 8.78 7.55 -6.26
C LEU A 99 9.47 7.82 -7.59
N GLY A 100 9.67 6.78 -8.38
CA GLY A 100 10.25 6.83 -9.72
C GLY A 100 9.33 7.46 -10.76
N GLU A 101 9.90 7.67 -11.94
CA GLU A 101 9.16 8.19 -13.09
C GLU A 101 8.44 7.06 -13.83
N LYS A 102 7.42 7.42 -14.61
CA LYS A 102 6.65 6.43 -15.40
C LYS A 102 7.56 5.73 -16.41
N GLY A 103 7.53 4.40 -16.43
CA GLY A 103 8.30 3.59 -17.39
C GLY A 103 9.76 3.37 -16.99
N GLN A 104 10.20 3.87 -15.84
CA GLN A 104 11.56 3.64 -15.34
C GLN A 104 11.76 2.15 -14.99
N SER A 105 12.85 1.57 -15.45
CA SER A 105 13.20 0.18 -15.13
C SER A 105 13.62 0.02 -13.67
N LYS A 106 13.64 -1.22 -13.20
CA LYS A 106 14.11 -1.56 -11.85
C LYS A 106 15.58 -1.15 -11.66
N GLU A 107 16.41 -1.37 -12.66
CA GLU A 107 17.85 -1.06 -12.63
C GLU A 107 18.06 0.47 -12.62
N GLU A 108 17.31 1.20 -13.43
CA GLU A 108 17.38 2.66 -13.49
C GLU A 108 16.99 3.33 -12.17
N ILE A 109 15.91 2.86 -11.53
CA ILE A 109 15.43 3.45 -10.27
C ILE A 109 16.39 3.15 -9.10
N ILE A 110 16.98 1.95 -9.07
CA ILE A 110 18.01 1.54 -8.10
C ILE A 110 19.29 2.35 -8.30
N SER A 111 19.79 2.44 -9.54
CA SER A 111 21.01 3.20 -9.86
C SER A 111 20.87 4.68 -9.47
N LYS A 112 19.69 5.27 -9.72
CA LYS A 112 19.41 6.65 -9.30
C LYS A 112 19.37 6.79 -7.77
N LEU A 113 18.78 5.84 -7.05
CA LEU A 113 18.77 5.82 -5.57
C LEU A 113 20.20 5.79 -5.01
N GLU A 114 21.02 4.87 -5.51
CA GLU A 114 22.43 4.76 -5.13
C GLU A 114 23.19 6.07 -5.38
N ARG A 115 23.03 6.67 -6.57
CA ARG A 115 23.68 7.94 -6.90
C ARG A 115 23.25 9.06 -5.97
N ILE A 116 21.98 9.11 -5.55
CA ILE A 116 21.49 10.10 -4.58
C ILE A 116 22.19 9.88 -3.25
N LEU A 117 22.16 8.65 -2.71
CA LEU A 117 22.78 8.32 -1.43
C LEU A 117 24.28 8.62 -1.40
N LYS A 118 25.01 8.34 -2.49
CA LYS A 118 26.46 8.57 -2.56
C LYS A 118 26.84 10.04 -2.77
N ASN A 119 26.12 10.75 -3.63
CA ASN A 119 26.63 12.01 -4.18
C ASN A 119 25.82 13.25 -3.81
N TYR A 120 24.60 13.09 -3.30
CA TYR A 120 23.74 14.24 -3.04
C TYR A 120 24.09 14.87 -1.68
N LYS A 121 24.85 15.98 -1.72
CA LYS A 121 25.38 16.66 -0.53
C LYS A 121 24.33 16.97 0.56
N PRO A 122 23.11 17.46 0.24
CA PRO A 122 22.16 17.87 1.29
C PRO A 122 21.66 16.76 2.22
N ILE A 123 21.77 15.49 1.83
CA ILE A 123 21.36 14.36 2.69
C ILE A 123 22.54 13.69 3.38
N GLN A 124 23.78 14.12 3.10
CA GLN A 124 24.98 13.49 3.69
C GLN A 124 24.98 13.53 5.22
N PRO A 125 24.52 14.58 5.91
CA PRO A 125 24.37 14.55 7.37
C PRO A 125 23.49 13.40 7.88
N ILE A 126 22.50 12.94 7.08
CA ILE A 126 21.59 11.85 7.44
C ILE A 126 22.23 10.48 7.16
N VAL A 127 22.94 10.34 6.04
CA VAL A 127 23.42 9.03 5.55
C VAL A 127 24.85 8.70 5.97
N ASN A 128 25.65 9.69 6.38
CA ASN A 128 27.07 9.49 6.69
C ASN A 128 27.27 8.52 7.86
N GLY A 129 28.18 7.56 7.69
CA GLY A 129 28.45 6.52 8.68
C GLY A 129 27.38 5.40 8.74
N LEU A 130 26.33 5.46 7.92
CA LEU A 130 25.37 4.37 7.78
C LEU A 130 25.76 3.43 6.63
N SER A 131 25.57 2.14 6.85
CA SER A 131 25.83 1.10 5.85
C SER A 131 24.56 0.69 5.11
N TYR A 132 24.68 0.21 3.88
CA TYR A 132 23.54 -0.35 3.14
C TYR A 132 23.99 -1.34 2.08
N ASN A 133 23.05 -2.20 1.65
CA ASN A 133 23.28 -3.18 0.60
C ASN A 133 22.22 -3.04 -0.49
N LEU A 134 22.66 -2.85 -1.74
CA LEU A 134 21.78 -2.68 -2.89
C LEU A 134 21.00 -3.96 -3.23
N SER A 135 21.47 -5.14 -2.81
CA SER A 135 20.70 -6.39 -2.96
C SER A 135 19.40 -6.39 -2.17
N ASN A 136 19.29 -5.52 -1.15
CA ASN A 136 18.14 -5.43 -0.27
C ASN A 136 17.16 -4.31 -0.68
N VAL A 137 17.41 -3.66 -1.82
CA VAL A 137 16.52 -2.60 -2.32
C VAL A 137 15.18 -3.21 -2.69
N VAL A 138 14.12 -2.58 -2.20
CA VAL A 138 12.75 -2.93 -2.52
C VAL A 138 12.25 -1.99 -3.60
N VAL A 139 11.77 -2.57 -4.70
CA VAL A 139 11.07 -1.86 -5.77
C VAL A 139 9.68 -2.46 -5.86
N GLY A 140 8.66 -1.62 -5.87
CA GLY A 140 7.27 -2.07 -5.88
C GLY A 140 6.31 -1.03 -6.39
N GLU A 141 5.08 -1.45 -6.65
CA GLU A 141 3.99 -0.57 -7.01
C GLU A 141 3.40 0.07 -5.76
N ILE A 142 3.30 1.39 -5.77
CA ILE A 142 2.63 2.20 -4.76
C ILE A 142 1.32 2.67 -5.38
N SER A 143 0.21 2.20 -4.82
CA SER A 143 -1.13 2.50 -5.32
C SER A 143 -1.43 3.99 -5.25
N LYS A 144 -2.19 4.51 -6.21
CA LYS A 144 -2.71 5.87 -6.21
C LYS A 144 -4.12 5.86 -6.79
N HIS A 145 -4.90 6.85 -6.35
CA HIS A 145 -6.30 7.07 -6.69
C HIS A 145 -7.24 5.87 -6.41
N PRO A 146 -8.40 6.13 -5.81
CA PRO A 146 -9.31 5.07 -5.50
C PRO A 146 -9.99 4.48 -6.74
N ILE A 147 -10.25 3.18 -6.72
CA ILE A 147 -11.11 2.52 -7.71
C ILE A 147 -12.57 2.96 -7.55
N LYS A 148 -13.41 2.73 -8.58
CA LYS A 148 -14.80 3.23 -8.57
C LYS A 148 -15.74 2.51 -7.59
N LYS A 149 -15.48 1.23 -7.34
CA LYS A 149 -16.35 0.30 -6.61
C LYS A 149 -15.48 -0.56 -5.69
N PHE A 150 -15.86 -0.65 -4.41
CA PHE A 150 -15.10 -1.32 -3.36
C PHE A 150 -15.79 -2.58 -2.83
N SER A 151 -17.03 -2.83 -3.22
CA SER A 151 -17.78 -4.03 -2.86
C SER A 151 -18.41 -4.68 -4.07
N SER A 152 -18.64 -5.99 -4.01
CA SER A 152 -19.51 -6.75 -4.90
C SER A 152 -20.09 -7.92 -4.13
N ASP A 153 -20.95 -8.73 -4.74
CA ASP A 153 -21.51 -9.93 -4.09
C ASP A 153 -20.40 -10.73 -3.41
N ARG A 154 -20.48 -10.81 -2.07
CA ARG A 154 -19.59 -11.55 -1.18
C ARG A 154 -18.13 -11.10 -1.19
N VAL A 155 -17.80 -9.91 -1.72
CA VAL A 155 -16.42 -9.41 -1.76
C VAL A 155 -16.33 -7.94 -1.36
N LEU A 156 -15.39 -7.60 -0.47
CA LEU A 156 -14.96 -6.23 -0.18
C LEU A 156 -13.50 -6.00 -0.57
N VAL A 157 -13.15 -4.77 -0.94
CA VAL A 157 -11.79 -4.32 -1.24
C VAL A 157 -11.46 -3.14 -0.31
N LEU A 158 -10.35 -3.25 0.41
CA LEU A 158 -9.98 -2.32 1.49
C LEU A 158 -8.62 -1.67 1.25
N GLY A 159 -8.47 -0.46 1.81
CA GLY A 159 -7.19 0.23 1.94
C GLY A 159 -6.45 0.39 0.62
N GLU A 160 -5.16 0.06 0.62
CA GLU A 160 -4.31 0.21 -0.55
C GLU A 160 -4.80 -0.60 -1.77
N ALA A 161 -5.40 -1.79 -1.57
CA ALA A 161 -5.94 -2.59 -2.67
C ALA A 161 -7.05 -1.82 -3.43
N ALA A 162 -7.80 -0.97 -2.73
CA ALA A 162 -8.81 -0.08 -3.28
C ALA A 162 -8.25 1.28 -3.74
N GLY A 163 -6.95 1.54 -3.58
CA GLY A 163 -6.31 2.81 -3.93
C GLY A 163 -6.58 3.93 -2.92
N ILE A 164 -7.02 3.56 -1.72
CA ILE A 164 -7.36 4.47 -0.65
C ILE A 164 -6.08 4.74 0.15
N VAL A 165 -5.32 5.73 -0.33
CA VAL A 165 -4.04 6.17 0.22
C VAL A 165 -3.99 7.70 0.25
N THR A 166 -3.18 8.29 1.12
CA THR A 166 -2.99 9.74 1.19
C THR A 166 -2.26 10.28 -0.05
N SER A 167 -2.68 11.42 -0.61
CA SER A 167 -2.16 11.92 -1.88
C SER A 167 -0.72 12.45 -1.82
N PHE A 168 -0.26 12.91 -0.66
CA PHE A 168 1.07 13.51 -0.52
C PHE A 168 2.18 12.46 -0.30
N PHE A 169 1.90 11.40 0.47
CA PHE A 169 2.88 10.36 0.81
C PHE A 169 2.54 8.98 0.26
N TYR A 170 1.34 8.81 -0.33
CA TYR A 170 0.77 7.51 -0.67
C TYR A 170 0.81 6.54 0.53
N GLU A 171 0.62 7.10 1.72
CA GLU A 171 0.57 6.37 2.97
C GLU A 171 -0.80 5.72 3.10
N GLY A 172 -0.79 4.41 3.35
CA GLY A 172 -1.97 3.56 3.33
C GLY A 172 -2.43 3.07 4.70
N LEU A 173 -1.69 3.33 5.78
CA LEU A 173 -1.98 2.76 7.10
C LEU A 173 -3.23 3.40 7.71
N LEU A 174 -3.26 4.73 7.84
CA LEU A 174 -4.43 5.44 8.38
C LEU A 174 -5.73 5.16 7.59
N PRO A 175 -5.77 5.35 6.25
CA PRO A 175 -6.95 4.97 5.48
C PRO A 175 -7.26 3.48 5.53
N GLY A 176 -6.25 2.62 5.59
CA GLY A 176 -6.43 1.17 5.71
C GLY A 176 -7.16 0.79 7.00
N VAL A 177 -6.75 1.37 8.13
CA VAL A 177 -7.41 1.17 9.43
C VAL A 177 -8.83 1.73 9.40
N ALA A 178 -9.04 2.92 8.84
CA ALA A 178 -10.38 3.49 8.70
C ALA A 178 -11.29 2.62 7.82
N CYS A 179 -10.78 2.07 6.71
CA CYS A 179 -11.52 1.12 5.89
C CYS A 179 -11.89 -0.15 6.65
N ALA A 180 -10.98 -0.66 7.49
CA ALA A 180 -11.23 -1.84 8.30
C ALA A 180 -12.35 -1.60 9.35
N ASP A 181 -12.35 -0.43 10.00
CA ASP A 181 -13.41 -0.05 10.94
C ASP A 181 -14.77 0.07 10.25
N ILE A 182 -14.82 0.80 9.12
CA ILE A 182 -16.04 0.95 8.31
C ILE A 182 -16.55 -0.42 7.82
N ALA A 183 -15.64 -1.28 7.35
CA ALA A 183 -15.99 -2.63 6.92
C ALA A 183 -16.58 -3.45 8.08
N SER A 184 -15.93 -3.45 9.25
CA SER A 184 -16.41 -4.14 10.46
C SER A 184 -17.81 -3.69 10.86
N ASN A 185 -18.03 -2.38 10.93
CA ASN A 185 -19.32 -1.77 11.27
C ASN A 185 -20.41 -2.05 10.22
N THR A 186 -20.02 -2.27 8.96
CA THR A 186 -20.95 -2.66 7.89
C THR A 186 -21.30 -4.14 7.97
N VAL A 187 -20.33 -5.03 8.18
CA VAL A 187 -20.54 -6.49 8.06
C VAL A 187 -21.05 -7.13 9.34
N LYS A 188 -20.74 -6.60 10.52
CA LYS A 188 -21.17 -7.18 11.79
C LYS A 188 -22.69 -7.35 11.90
N PRO A 189 -23.52 -6.33 11.61
CA PRO A 189 -24.98 -6.51 11.61
C PRO A 189 -25.49 -7.48 10.52
N LEU A 190 -24.75 -7.63 9.41
CA LEU A 190 -25.10 -8.57 8.34
C LEU A 190 -24.84 -10.02 8.78
N PHE A 191 -23.75 -10.27 9.51
CA PHE A 191 -23.50 -11.57 10.15
C PHE A 191 -24.60 -11.93 11.15
N GLU A 192 -24.96 -11.00 12.04
CA GLU A 192 -26.00 -11.19 13.06
C GLU A 192 -27.37 -11.54 12.46
N LYS A 193 -27.66 -11.03 11.25
CA LYS A 193 -28.92 -11.28 10.52
C LYS A 193 -28.87 -12.48 9.58
N GLY A 194 -27.75 -13.21 9.50
CA GLY A 194 -27.60 -14.32 8.56
C GLY A 194 -27.64 -13.92 7.08
N SER A 195 -27.19 -12.71 6.76
CA SER A 195 -27.14 -12.14 5.40
C SER A 195 -26.40 -13.03 4.40
N SER A 196 -26.76 -12.89 3.12
CA SER A 196 -26.04 -13.49 1.99
C SER A 196 -24.86 -12.64 1.49
N PHE A 197 -24.65 -11.45 2.05
CA PHE A 197 -23.64 -10.47 1.64
C PHE A 197 -23.77 -10.10 0.16
N SER A 198 -24.99 -9.84 -0.29
CA SER A 198 -25.25 -9.32 -1.63
C SER A 198 -24.56 -7.97 -1.84
N GLY A 199 -24.28 -7.62 -3.09
CA GLY A 199 -23.69 -6.34 -3.45
C GLY A 199 -24.54 -5.15 -3.02
N ALA A 200 -25.87 -5.32 -2.95
CA ALA A 200 -26.77 -4.28 -2.45
C ALA A 200 -26.58 -4.03 -0.95
N GLU A 201 -26.41 -5.08 -0.14
CA GLU A 201 -26.13 -4.96 1.29
C GLU A 201 -24.74 -4.38 1.56
N LEU A 202 -23.76 -4.76 0.75
CA LEU A 202 -22.38 -4.29 0.88
C LEU A 202 -22.16 -2.88 0.31
N LEU A 203 -23.08 -2.35 -0.50
CA LEU A 203 -22.98 -0.99 -1.05
C LEU A 203 -22.86 0.09 0.03
N LYS A 204 -23.37 -0.19 1.24
CA LYS A 204 -23.22 0.69 2.39
C LYS A 204 -21.75 0.94 2.74
N TYR A 205 -20.88 -0.07 2.59
CA TYR A 205 -19.44 0.09 2.78
C TYR A 205 -18.86 1.11 1.79
N ASP A 206 -19.21 1.01 0.50
CA ASP A 206 -18.73 1.96 -0.51
C ASP A 206 -19.16 3.40 -0.21
N GLN A 207 -20.41 3.58 0.24
CA GLN A 207 -20.98 4.88 0.58
C GLN A 207 -20.25 5.49 1.79
N GLU A 208 -20.04 4.72 2.85
CA GLU A 208 -19.39 5.18 4.06
C GLU A 208 -17.90 5.49 3.84
N VAL A 209 -17.19 4.64 3.08
CA VAL A 209 -15.81 4.93 2.65
C VAL A 209 -15.76 6.27 1.92
N LYS A 210 -16.62 6.49 0.93
CA LYS A 210 -16.65 7.76 0.20
C LYS A 210 -17.00 8.94 1.11
N ARG A 211 -17.99 8.79 1.98
CA ARG A 211 -18.43 9.84 2.91
C ARG A 211 -17.33 10.27 3.88
N VAL A 212 -16.61 9.29 4.46
CA VAL A 212 -15.60 9.54 5.49
C VAL A 212 -14.26 9.92 4.90
N LEU A 213 -13.84 9.25 3.83
CA LEU A 213 -12.45 9.30 3.37
C LEU A 213 -12.23 10.17 2.14
N PHE A 214 -13.19 10.28 1.22
CA PHE A 214 -12.96 11.05 -0.02
C PHE A 214 -12.93 12.56 0.20
N THR A 215 -13.36 13.04 1.37
CA THR A 215 -13.13 14.43 1.77
C THR A 215 -11.64 14.76 1.90
N TYR A 216 -10.78 13.76 2.12
CA TYR A 216 -9.35 13.90 2.33
C TYR A 216 -8.49 13.44 1.12
N PHE A 217 -9.09 12.80 0.12
CA PHE A 217 -8.40 12.23 -1.05
C PHE A 217 -8.72 12.95 -2.37
N LYS A 218 -9.03 14.26 -2.29
CA LYS A 218 -9.22 15.10 -3.47
C LYS A 218 -7.92 15.34 -4.24
#